data_AF-A0AA47MTK0-F1
#
_entry.id   AF-A0AA47MTK0-F1
#
_cell.length_a   1.000
_cell.length_b   1.000
_cell.length_c   1.000
_cell.angle_alpha   90.00
_cell.angle_beta   90.00
_cell.angle_gamma   90.00
#
_symmetry.space_group_name_H-M   'P 1'
#
loop_
_entity.id
_entity.type
_entity.pdbx_description
1 polymer ?
#
loop_
_entity_poly.entity_id
_entity_poly.type
_entity_poly.pdbx_seq_one_letter_code
_entity_poly.pdbx_strand_id
1 'polypeptide(L)'
;MVCDYKPDDVLLSPPEEPDRRLALPSSATGTSLSDLSADVDYTVRLSSFSSGGRDSVPVTGQITIQSSGASGGPMRRPKPSEGPTGEFLFHTIPSKTAKEKRNALVLALAGFGSHPATEVDALLPGSASRRACLHMLKCSVSAIADLVFLVDGSWSVGRENFQYVRNAMAAVAAAFDLGEDKTRVGVVQYSGDVRTEFTLKQHLGRGELLRAIHALPYKGGDTMTGAALDFALKNSLSEEAGARAGFPKVVVVITDGKSQDPVEVHARRLRNAGVEVFVLGIKEADKEEMKLMASTPHRAHIYAVADFALIKSVHKALVTQVCAGVDDQLSALVSGEEVVEPATNLQVLELASKSMRLTWDLSFGDVSGYKIQIVPMISGPKRQELYVGHTQTSLLVRDLSPETEYQVTLFALNGLTPSEPITAMGKTEPVKVSLGLYKNLHVKVQSSLIVKIGLTGNS
;
A
#
# COMPACT_ATOMS: atom_id res chain seq x y z
N MET A 1 -39.34 -8.09 -0.78
CA MET A 1 -40.33 -7.75 0.28
C MET A 1 -39.82 -6.54 1.01
N VAL A 2 -40.72 -5.66 1.46
CA VAL A 2 -40.41 -4.51 2.33
C VAL A 2 -40.92 -4.82 3.73
N CYS A 3 -40.11 -4.51 4.75
CA CYS A 3 -40.56 -4.39 6.14
C CYS A 3 -39.81 -3.21 6.78
N ASP A 4 -40.54 -2.16 7.17
CA ASP A 4 -40.07 -1.12 8.08
C ASP A 4 -40.27 -1.56 9.54
N TYR A 5 -39.39 -1.13 10.45
CA TYR A 5 -39.83 -0.50 11.70
C TYR A 5 -38.73 0.36 12.37
N LYS A 6 -39.16 1.30 13.21
CA LYS A 6 -38.36 2.32 13.91
C LYS A 6 -39.21 2.96 15.03
N PRO A 7 -38.65 3.71 15.98
CA PRO A 7 -37.36 3.60 16.66
C PRO A 7 -37.66 3.05 18.08
N ASP A 8 -37.37 3.61 19.27
CA ASP A 8 -36.42 4.60 19.84
C ASP A 8 -36.39 4.36 21.37
N ASP A 9 -35.27 4.65 22.07
CA ASP A 9 -35.31 5.18 23.45
C ASP A 9 -33.94 5.80 23.86
N VAL A 10 -33.95 6.76 24.79
CA VAL A 10 -32.81 7.67 25.06
C VAL A 10 -32.42 7.73 26.53
N LEU A 11 -31.10 7.71 26.82
CA LEU A 11 -30.54 8.08 28.13
C LEU A 11 -29.62 9.31 27.99
N LEU A 12 -29.81 10.29 28.86
CA LEU A 12 -29.16 11.60 28.82
C LEU A 12 -27.83 11.61 29.58
N SER A 13 -26.80 12.19 28.97
CA SER A 13 -25.58 12.61 29.67
C SER A 13 -25.83 13.91 30.48
N PRO A 14 -25.11 14.14 31.59
CA PRO A 14 -25.17 15.40 32.33
C PRO A 14 -24.59 16.59 31.51
N PRO A 15 -24.94 17.84 31.84
CA PRO A 15 -24.50 19.01 31.09
C PRO A 15 -23.03 19.35 31.34
N GLU A 16 -22.32 19.73 30.27
CA GLU A 16 -21.00 20.39 30.35
C GLU A 16 -21.15 21.86 30.82
N GLU A 17 -20.19 22.38 31.58
CA GLU A 17 -20.16 23.83 31.90
C GLU A 17 -19.82 24.66 30.63
N PRO A 18 -20.44 25.84 30.44
CA PRO A 18 -20.28 26.62 29.21
C PRO A 18 -18.94 27.35 29.12
N ASP A 19 -18.30 27.22 27.95
CA ASP A 19 -17.02 27.82 27.53
C ASP A 19 -16.99 29.36 27.73
N ARG A 20 -16.50 29.82 28.90
CA ARG A 20 -16.50 31.25 29.25
C ARG A 20 -15.42 32.01 28.48
N ARG A 21 -15.83 33.08 27.76
CA ARG A 21 -14.93 33.91 26.95
C ARG A 21 -14.88 35.36 27.40
N LEU A 22 -13.68 35.91 27.47
CA LEU A 22 -13.39 37.30 27.86
C LEU A 22 -12.55 37.97 26.77
N ALA A 23 -12.93 39.19 26.36
CA ALA A 23 -12.22 39.98 25.36
C ALA A 23 -11.46 41.14 26.02
N LEU A 24 -10.13 41.15 25.91
CA LEU A 24 -9.25 42.16 26.51
C LEU A 24 -8.62 43.08 25.44
N PRO A 25 -8.37 44.36 25.72
CA PRO A 25 -7.77 45.29 24.76
C PRO A 25 -6.31 44.94 24.47
N SER A 26 -5.80 45.36 23.30
CA SER A 26 -4.43 45.06 22.83
C SER A 26 -3.28 45.61 23.69
N SER A 27 -3.58 46.41 24.72
CA SER A 27 -2.62 46.93 25.70
C SER A 27 -2.75 46.25 27.07
N ALA A 28 -3.60 45.24 27.23
CA ALA A 28 -3.78 44.53 28.49
C ALA A 28 -2.58 43.61 28.78
N THR A 29 -1.87 43.89 29.87
CA THR A 29 -0.76 43.05 30.37
C THR A 29 -1.23 41.96 31.34
N GLY A 30 -2.53 41.91 31.67
CA GLY A 30 -3.14 40.88 32.50
C GLY A 30 -4.65 41.05 32.69
N THR A 31 -5.27 40.08 33.36
CA THR A 31 -6.69 40.07 33.75
C THR A 31 -6.90 39.29 35.06
N SER A 32 -8.12 39.29 35.59
CA SER A 32 -8.58 38.45 36.70
C SER A 32 -9.79 37.61 36.30
N LEU A 33 -9.81 36.35 36.72
CA LEU A 33 -10.99 35.47 36.66
C LEU A 33 -11.67 35.37 38.03
N SER A 34 -12.99 35.14 38.02
CA SER A 34 -13.85 34.94 39.18
C SER A 34 -14.87 33.82 38.94
N ASP A 35 -15.55 33.40 40.01
CA ASP A 35 -16.73 32.51 39.95
C ASP A 35 -16.43 31.16 39.26
N LEU A 36 -15.29 30.57 39.63
CA LEU A 36 -14.81 29.26 39.19
C LEU A 36 -15.15 28.20 40.25
N SER A 37 -15.72 27.08 39.82
CA SER A 37 -16.01 25.90 40.65
C SER A 37 -14.72 25.25 41.17
N ALA A 38 -14.70 24.85 42.45
CA ALA A 38 -13.56 24.19 43.08
C ALA A 38 -13.38 22.73 42.60
N ASP A 39 -12.16 22.23 42.71
CA ASP A 39 -11.73 20.87 42.38
C ASP A 39 -12.00 20.45 40.91
N VAL A 40 -12.15 21.45 40.02
CA VAL A 40 -12.22 21.32 38.55
C VAL A 40 -10.91 21.79 37.90
N ASP A 41 -10.42 21.01 36.93
CA ASP A 41 -9.28 21.36 36.08
C ASP A 41 -9.71 22.24 34.90
N TYR A 42 -9.28 23.51 34.89
CA TYR A 42 -9.56 24.44 33.79
C TYR A 42 -8.35 24.61 32.87
N THR A 43 -8.55 24.41 31.57
CA THR A 43 -7.56 24.77 30.55
C THR A 43 -7.78 26.20 30.06
N VAL A 44 -6.93 27.13 30.50
CA VAL A 44 -6.90 28.53 30.05
C VAL A 44 -6.22 28.63 28.69
N ARG A 45 -6.84 29.32 27.73
CA ARG A 45 -6.24 29.64 26.42
C ARG A 45 -6.25 31.14 26.16
N LEU A 46 -5.12 31.72 25.77
CA LEU A 46 -4.94 33.14 25.41
C LEU A 46 -4.66 33.27 23.91
N SER A 47 -5.57 33.91 23.17
CA SER A 47 -5.45 34.11 21.71
C SER A 47 -5.67 35.57 21.33
N SER A 48 -4.76 36.14 20.53
CA SER A 48 -4.85 37.53 20.04
C SER A 48 -5.21 37.55 18.57
N PHE A 49 -6.12 38.44 18.17
CA PHE A 49 -6.55 38.57 16.78
C PHE A 49 -6.29 39.97 16.24
N SER A 50 -6.22 40.11 14.91
CA SER A 50 -6.26 41.41 14.23
C SER A 50 -7.38 41.42 13.20
N SER A 51 -8.07 42.55 13.04
CA SER A 51 -9.24 42.65 12.17
C SER A 51 -8.86 42.63 10.68
N GLY A 52 -8.60 41.42 10.17
CA GLY A 52 -8.15 41.11 8.81
C GLY A 52 -7.27 39.86 8.67
N GLY A 53 -6.87 39.19 9.77
CA GLY A 53 -5.98 38.03 9.76
C GLY A 53 -6.44 36.88 10.66
N ARG A 54 -5.77 35.73 10.57
CA ARG A 54 -5.96 34.58 11.48
C ARG A 54 -5.45 34.90 12.89
N ASP A 55 -6.06 34.28 13.89
CA ASP A 55 -5.67 34.40 15.29
C ASP A 55 -4.23 33.91 15.54
N SER A 56 -3.56 34.49 16.53
CA SER A 56 -2.26 34.02 16.99
C SER A 56 -2.38 32.64 17.65
N VAL A 57 -1.38 31.78 17.46
CA VAL A 57 -1.25 30.49 18.17
C VAL A 57 -1.54 30.70 19.66
N PRO A 58 -2.54 29.99 20.24
CA PRO A 58 -2.99 30.28 21.59
C PRO A 58 -1.95 29.83 22.62
N VAL A 59 -1.61 30.71 23.57
CA VAL A 59 -0.79 30.33 24.73
C VAL A 59 -1.71 29.64 25.74
N THR A 60 -1.38 28.42 26.14
CA THR A 60 -2.23 27.58 26.99
C THR A 60 -1.61 27.29 28.35
N GLY A 61 -2.41 27.25 29.40
CA GLY A 61 -2.01 26.79 30.73
C GLY A 61 -3.18 26.16 31.48
N GLN A 62 -2.90 25.33 32.48
CA GLN A 62 -3.94 24.70 33.30
C GLN A 62 -3.96 25.30 34.71
N ILE A 63 -5.14 25.40 35.31
CA ILE A 63 -5.36 25.82 36.70
C ILE A 63 -6.40 24.91 37.36
N THR A 64 -6.15 24.57 38.62
CA THR A 64 -7.06 23.80 39.49
C THR A 64 -7.22 24.57 40.79
N ILE A 65 -8.45 24.76 41.28
CA ILE A 65 -8.72 25.54 42.49
C ILE A 65 -9.17 24.59 43.60
N GLN A 66 -8.29 24.31 44.56
CA GLN A 66 -8.59 23.39 45.66
C GLN A 66 -9.47 24.04 46.73
N SER A 67 -10.49 23.32 47.19
CA SER A 67 -11.33 23.74 48.32
C SER A 67 -10.58 23.68 49.65
N SER A 68 -10.77 24.65 50.56
CA SER A 68 -9.96 24.79 51.78
C SER A 68 -10.77 24.78 53.09
N GLY A 69 -10.77 23.61 53.77
CA GLY A 69 -11.20 23.43 55.16
C GLY A 69 -12.65 22.96 55.37
N ALA A 70 -13.04 22.43 56.54
CA ALA A 70 -12.29 22.01 57.74
C ALA A 70 -13.23 21.09 58.60
N SER A 71 -12.88 20.45 59.73
CA SER A 71 -11.67 20.40 60.59
C SER A 71 -11.69 19.12 61.46
N GLY A 72 -10.63 18.79 62.19
CA GLY A 72 -10.74 17.87 63.34
C GLY A 72 -9.44 17.22 63.87
N GLY A 73 -8.68 17.90 64.74
CA GLY A 73 -7.52 17.31 65.43
C GLY A 73 -6.54 18.35 66.01
N PRO A 74 -6.08 18.24 67.27
CA PRO A 74 -5.40 19.35 67.95
C PRO A 74 -3.86 19.42 67.75
N MET A 75 -3.45 20.51 67.10
CA MET A 75 -2.35 21.43 67.50
C MET A 75 -1.06 20.86 68.14
N ARG A 76 0.04 20.93 67.39
CA ARG A 76 1.39 21.22 67.93
C ARG A 76 1.99 22.47 67.25
N ARG A 77 2.85 23.20 67.95
CA ARG A 77 3.36 24.55 67.57
C ARG A 77 4.77 24.51 66.91
N PRO A 78 5.24 25.60 66.26
CA PRO A 78 6.09 25.52 65.06
C PRO A 78 7.48 26.18 65.17
N LYS A 79 8.28 26.07 64.10
CA LYS A 79 9.29 27.00 63.54
C LYS A 79 10.11 26.28 62.43
N PRO A 80 10.81 26.96 61.51
CA PRO A 80 10.57 28.25 60.83
C PRO A 80 10.38 27.98 59.29
N SER A 81 10.59 28.82 58.26
CA SER A 81 11.04 30.21 58.08
C SER A 81 10.33 30.92 56.91
N GLU A 82 10.33 32.24 56.93
CA GLU A 82 10.51 33.24 55.84
C GLU A 82 10.38 32.83 54.35
N GLY A 83 9.39 33.45 53.68
CA GLY A 83 9.34 33.72 52.24
C GLY A 83 8.49 34.99 52.01
N PRO A 84 8.97 36.03 51.29
CA PRO A 84 8.52 37.39 51.56
C PRO A 84 7.32 37.90 50.73
N THR A 85 6.76 39.01 51.21
CA THR A 85 5.93 39.96 50.42
C THR A 85 6.66 40.47 49.17
N GLY A 86 5.90 40.78 48.12
CA GLY A 86 6.45 41.36 46.89
C GLY A 86 5.36 42.00 46.01
N GLU A 87 5.14 43.30 46.20
CA GLU A 87 4.59 44.17 45.15
C GLU A 87 5.66 44.40 44.08
N PHE A 88 5.27 44.36 42.80
CA PHE A 88 6.09 44.86 41.70
C PHE A 88 5.20 45.52 40.65
N LEU A 89 5.66 46.68 40.17
CA LEU A 89 4.96 47.59 39.28
C LEU A 89 5.94 48.05 38.19
N PHE A 90 5.56 47.93 36.91
CA PHE A 90 6.39 48.36 35.79
C PHE A 90 5.60 49.05 34.68
N HIS A 91 6.29 49.91 33.94
CA HIS A 91 5.73 50.92 33.04
C HIS A 91 5.56 50.46 31.59
N THR A 92 4.70 51.17 30.86
CA THR A 92 4.51 51.07 29.41
C THR A 92 5.56 51.87 28.61
N ILE A 93 5.89 51.42 27.40
CA ILE A 93 6.48 52.26 26.34
C ILE A 93 5.58 52.18 25.08
N PRO A 94 5.25 53.29 24.39
CA PRO A 94 4.30 53.27 23.27
C PRO A 94 4.87 52.77 21.93
N SER A 95 3.97 52.28 21.06
CA SER A 95 4.28 51.73 19.74
C SER A 95 4.82 52.75 18.72
N LYS A 96 5.79 52.31 17.90
CA LYS A 96 6.11 52.80 16.55
C LYS A 96 6.50 51.56 15.70
N THR A 97 5.60 50.83 15.06
CA THR A 97 4.65 51.35 14.06
C THR A 97 3.37 50.49 14.00
N ALA A 98 2.22 51.10 14.32
CA ALA A 98 0.91 50.48 14.11
C ALA A 98 -0.11 51.53 13.68
N LYS A 99 -0.25 51.77 12.37
CA LYS A 99 -1.31 52.61 11.83
C LYS A 99 -2.57 51.75 11.65
N GLU A 100 -3.42 51.80 12.67
CA GLU A 100 -4.81 51.30 12.70
C GLU A 100 -5.08 49.90 12.12
N LYS A 101 -5.29 48.93 13.02
CA LYS A 101 -6.65 48.42 13.27
C LYS A 101 -6.73 47.62 14.56
N ARG A 102 -7.96 47.42 15.05
CA ARG A 102 -8.24 46.97 16.42
C ARG A 102 -7.90 45.49 16.60
N ASN A 103 -7.16 45.19 17.66
CA ASN A 103 -6.94 43.84 18.16
C ASN A 103 -7.63 43.70 19.53
N ALA A 104 -8.23 42.54 19.80
CA ALA A 104 -8.53 42.12 21.16
C ALA A 104 -7.98 40.70 21.39
N LEU A 105 -8.04 40.28 22.65
CA LEU A 105 -7.43 39.06 23.17
C LEU A 105 -8.55 38.21 23.80
N VAL A 106 -8.83 37.05 23.22
CA VAL A 106 -9.90 36.14 23.66
C VAL A 106 -9.33 35.09 24.60
N LEU A 107 -9.91 35.01 25.79
CA LEU A 107 -9.74 33.91 26.73
C LEU A 107 -10.80 32.81 26.47
N ALA A 108 -10.48 31.55 26.76
CA ALA A 108 -11.44 30.43 26.82
C ALA A 108 -11.07 29.46 27.96
N LEU A 109 -12.06 28.72 28.47
CA LEU A 109 -11.95 27.79 29.61
C LEU A 109 -12.82 26.54 29.36
N ALA A 110 -12.19 25.35 29.40
CA ALA A 110 -12.88 24.06 29.37
C ALA A 110 -12.24 23.08 30.36
N GLY A 111 -13.03 22.13 30.87
CA GLY A 111 -12.62 21.08 31.82
C GLY A 111 -13.22 19.72 31.44
N PHE A 112 -12.61 18.62 31.92
CA PHE A 112 -12.95 17.25 31.53
C PHE A 112 -12.89 16.27 32.72
N GLY A 113 -13.81 15.31 32.75
CA GLY A 113 -13.77 14.15 33.66
C GLY A 113 -13.01 12.96 33.07
N SER A 114 -12.66 11.95 33.89
CA SER A 114 -11.80 10.82 33.49
C SER A 114 -12.27 9.47 34.01
N HIS A 115 -12.10 8.39 33.22
CA HIS A 115 -12.01 6.98 33.66
C HIS A 115 -11.46 6.04 32.54
N PRO A 116 -11.05 4.80 32.85
CA PRO A 116 -10.07 4.02 32.05
C PRO A 116 -10.63 2.82 31.24
N ALA A 117 -9.73 2.07 30.58
CA ALA A 117 -10.01 0.98 29.64
C ALA A 117 -9.92 -0.46 30.22
N THR A 118 -10.30 -1.46 29.43
CA THR A 118 -10.13 -2.92 29.69
C THR A 118 -10.09 -3.74 28.38
N GLU A 119 -9.98 -5.07 28.45
CA GLU A 119 -9.24 -5.90 27.47
C GLU A 119 -10.05 -7.05 26.78
N VAL A 120 -9.43 -7.62 25.72
CA VAL A 120 -9.68 -8.85 24.91
C VAL A 120 -10.86 -9.82 25.17
N ASP A 121 -11.40 -10.39 24.07
CA ASP A 121 -11.22 -11.84 23.72
C ASP A 121 -11.48 -12.10 22.21
N ALA A 122 -11.24 -13.34 21.72
CA ALA A 122 -11.23 -13.72 20.29
C ALA A 122 -12.21 -14.86 19.94
N LEU A 123 -12.56 -15.04 18.64
CA LEU A 123 -12.95 -16.34 18.04
C LEU A 123 -13.14 -16.31 16.50
N LEU A 124 -12.83 -17.44 15.85
CA LEU A 124 -13.14 -17.87 14.47
C LEU A 124 -13.24 -19.42 14.47
N PRO A 125 -13.74 -20.12 13.41
CA PRO A 125 -14.33 -19.63 12.15
C PRO A 125 -15.75 -20.16 11.85
N GLY A 126 -16.47 -19.51 10.93
CA GLY A 126 -17.74 -19.98 10.36
C GLY A 126 -17.58 -20.73 9.02
N SER A 127 -18.37 -21.77 8.78
CA SER A 127 -18.23 -22.65 7.61
C SER A 127 -18.90 -22.14 6.33
N ALA A 128 -18.19 -22.20 5.18
CA ALA A 128 -18.76 -21.98 3.85
C ALA A 128 -18.58 -23.18 2.91
N SER A 129 -19.70 -23.63 2.32
CA SER A 129 -19.83 -24.49 1.12
C SER A 129 -18.89 -25.70 0.94
N ARG A 130 -19.20 -26.83 1.60
CA ARG A 130 -18.84 -28.17 1.07
C ARG A 130 -19.77 -28.57 -0.09
N ARG A 131 -19.68 -27.92 -1.26
CA ARG A 131 -20.47 -28.35 -2.45
C ARG A 131 -19.84 -28.04 -3.82
N ALA A 132 -18.62 -28.53 -4.05
CA ALA A 132 -18.04 -28.66 -5.40
C ALA A 132 -17.82 -30.15 -5.73
N CYS A 133 -18.86 -30.80 -6.28
CA CYS A 133 -18.81 -32.25 -6.54
C CYS A 133 -18.25 -32.55 -7.94
N LEU A 134 -16.95 -32.85 -7.98
CA LEU A 134 -16.29 -33.76 -8.93
C LEU A 134 -16.75 -33.71 -10.42
N HIS A 135 -16.39 -32.64 -11.13
CA HIS A 135 -16.10 -32.72 -12.57
C HIS A 135 -14.58 -32.65 -12.75
N MET A 136 -13.98 -33.48 -13.61
CA MET A 136 -12.53 -33.76 -13.57
C MET A 136 -11.77 -33.41 -14.86
N LEU A 137 -10.62 -32.72 -14.67
CA LEU A 137 -9.48 -32.61 -15.58
C LEU A 137 -9.81 -32.27 -17.05
N LYS A 138 -10.66 -31.25 -17.22
CA LYS A 138 -10.63 -30.39 -18.41
C LYS A 138 -10.48 -28.95 -17.92
N CYS A 139 -9.78 -28.12 -18.70
CA CYS A 139 -9.84 -26.67 -18.52
C CYS A 139 -11.25 -26.14 -18.86
N SER A 140 -11.46 -24.82 -18.76
CA SER A 140 -12.63 -24.23 -19.41
C SER A 140 -12.66 -24.62 -20.89
N VAL A 141 -13.84 -24.87 -21.45
CA VAL A 141 -13.98 -25.29 -22.88
C VAL A 141 -13.62 -24.14 -23.83
N SER A 142 -13.32 -22.96 -23.28
CA SER A 142 -12.90 -21.74 -23.97
C SER A 142 -11.46 -21.31 -23.63
N ALA A 143 -10.65 -22.16 -22.99
CA ALA A 143 -9.24 -21.88 -22.71
C ALA A 143 -8.43 -21.88 -24.02
N ILE A 144 -8.10 -20.68 -24.53
CA ILE A 144 -7.30 -20.46 -25.74
C ILE A 144 -5.92 -19.96 -25.31
N ALA A 145 -4.89 -20.78 -25.48
CA ALA A 145 -3.50 -20.40 -25.18
C ALA A 145 -2.50 -20.91 -26.21
N ASP A 146 -1.31 -20.31 -26.23
CA ASP A 146 -0.11 -20.84 -26.84
C ASP A 146 0.75 -21.52 -25.75
N LEU A 147 0.71 -22.85 -25.67
CA LEU A 147 1.37 -23.64 -24.63
C LEU A 147 2.65 -24.28 -25.17
N VAL A 148 3.80 -23.98 -24.55
CA VAL A 148 5.10 -24.57 -24.91
C VAL A 148 5.67 -25.36 -23.73
N PHE A 149 5.97 -26.64 -23.95
CA PHE A 149 6.77 -27.41 -23.00
C PHE A 149 8.26 -27.20 -23.25
N LEU A 150 9.00 -26.80 -22.22
CA LEU A 150 10.46 -26.86 -22.17
C LEU A 150 10.86 -28.11 -21.40
N VAL A 151 11.45 -29.08 -22.10
CA VAL A 151 11.63 -30.44 -21.59
C VAL A 151 13.10 -30.79 -21.47
N ASP A 152 13.55 -31.04 -20.24
CA ASP A 152 14.86 -31.60 -19.99
C ASP A 152 14.98 -33.02 -20.59
N GLY A 153 15.94 -33.18 -21.48
CA GLY A 153 16.34 -34.45 -22.09
C GLY A 153 17.75 -34.89 -21.72
N SER A 154 18.37 -34.27 -20.71
CA SER A 154 19.74 -34.51 -20.24
C SER A 154 19.99 -35.93 -19.71
N TRP A 155 21.25 -36.24 -19.39
CA TRP A 155 21.66 -37.53 -18.87
C TRP A 155 21.15 -37.87 -17.46
N SER A 156 20.84 -36.89 -16.60
CA SER A 156 20.31 -37.13 -15.25
C SER A 156 18.89 -37.69 -15.26
N VAL A 157 18.07 -37.20 -16.19
CA VAL A 157 16.71 -37.70 -16.45
C VAL A 157 16.78 -39.19 -16.77
N GLY A 158 17.54 -39.57 -17.79
CA GLY A 158 17.71 -40.96 -18.18
C GLY A 158 16.57 -41.53 -19.04
N ARG A 159 16.92 -42.40 -19.99
CA ARG A 159 16.01 -42.94 -21.02
C ARG A 159 14.76 -43.62 -20.45
N GLU A 160 14.90 -44.38 -19.36
CA GLU A 160 13.80 -45.14 -18.74
C GLU A 160 12.81 -44.24 -18.01
N ASN A 161 13.26 -43.09 -17.48
CA ASN A 161 12.40 -42.15 -16.78
C ASN A 161 11.70 -41.18 -17.75
N PHE A 162 12.27 -40.96 -18.94
CA PHE A 162 11.71 -40.04 -19.94
C PHE A 162 10.26 -40.40 -20.36
N GLN A 163 9.84 -41.66 -20.20
CA GLN A 163 8.43 -42.06 -20.39
C GLN A 163 7.47 -41.33 -19.42
N TYR A 164 7.88 -41.07 -18.17
CA TYR A 164 7.07 -40.32 -17.20
C TYR A 164 6.97 -38.84 -17.60
N VAL A 165 8.04 -38.27 -18.16
CA VAL A 165 8.06 -36.90 -18.70
C VAL A 165 7.10 -36.77 -19.90
N ARG A 166 7.13 -37.72 -20.84
CA ARG A 166 6.12 -37.81 -21.92
C ARG A 166 4.70 -37.94 -21.37
N ASN A 167 4.48 -38.77 -20.35
CA ASN A 167 3.17 -38.96 -19.72
C ASN A 167 2.69 -37.69 -18.98
N ALA A 168 3.59 -36.87 -18.43
CA ALA A 168 3.26 -35.61 -17.78
C ALA A 168 2.83 -34.55 -18.80
N MET A 169 3.61 -34.37 -19.88
CA MET A 169 3.23 -33.51 -21.02
C MET A 169 1.89 -33.94 -21.61
N ALA A 170 1.73 -35.24 -21.86
CA ALA A 170 0.49 -35.80 -22.38
C ALA A 170 -0.71 -35.52 -21.46
N ALA A 171 -0.54 -35.63 -20.14
CA ALA A 171 -1.60 -35.34 -19.17
C ALA A 171 -1.99 -33.85 -19.13
N VAL A 172 -1.03 -32.93 -19.23
CA VAL A 172 -1.30 -31.48 -19.26
C VAL A 172 -1.93 -31.07 -20.59
N ALA A 173 -1.34 -31.46 -21.73
CA ALA A 173 -1.92 -31.19 -23.05
C ALA A 173 -3.31 -31.83 -23.23
N ALA A 174 -3.58 -32.97 -22.58
CA ALA A 174 -4.88 -33.64 -22.57
C ALA A 174 -5.98 -32.91 -21.77
N ALA A 175 -5.67 -31.87 -20.99
CA ALA A 175 -6.68 -31.07 -20.30
C ALA A 175 -7.33 -30.01 -21.20
N PHE A 176 -6.64 -29.62 -22.28
CA PHE A 176 -7.07 -28.57 -23.20
C PHE A 176 -7.90 -29.07 -24.37
N ASP A 177 -8.70 -28.14 -24.91
CA ASP A 177 -9.36 -28.26 -26.20
C ASP A 177 -8.43 -27.65 -27.27
N LEU A 178 -8.12 -28.42 -28.32
CA LEU A 178 -7.03 -28.16 -29.25
C LEU A 178 -7.54 -27.82 -30.65
N GLY A 179 -6.82 -26.96 -31.37
CA GLY A 179 -7.17 -26.50 -32.72
C GLY A 179 -6.57 -25.13 -33.06
N GLU A 180 -6.74 -24.69 -34.30
CA GLU A 180 -6.15 -23.42 -34.80
C GLU A 180 -6.64 -22.22 -33.98
N ASP A 181 -7.94 -22.13 -33.71
CA ASP A 181 -8.56 -21.07 -32.90
C ASP A 181 -8.74 -21.46 -31.43
N LYS A 182 -8.08 -22.55 -30.98
CA LYS A 182 -8.12 -23.03 -29.59
C LYS A 182 -6.71 -23.07 -29.00
N THR A 183 -6.45 -23.93 -28.00
CA THR A 183 -5.09 -24.08 -27.49
C THR A 183 -4.18 -24.75 -28.53
N ARG A 184 -3.01 -24.16 -28.72
CA ARG A 184 -1.92 -24.65 -29.57
C ARG A 184 -0.80 -25.17 -28.67
N VAL A 185 -0.14 -26.26 -29.07
CA VAL A 185 0.89 -26.91 -28.23
C VAL A 185 2.18 -27.14 -29.01
N GLY A 186 3.29 -26.60 -28.50
CA GLY A 186 4.65 -26.84 -28.96
C GLY A 186 5.47 -27.60 -27.93
N VAL A 187 6.50 -28.33 -28.37
CA VAL A 187 7.45 -29.02 -27.49
C VAL A 187 8.88 -28.73 -27.94
N VAL A 188 9.70 -28.30 -26.98
CA VAL A 188 11.13 -28.11 -27.11
C VAL A 188 11.84 -29.06 -26.15
N GLN A 189 12.85 -29.77 -26.63
CA GLN A 189 13.70 -30.63 -25.83
C GLN A 189 15.10 -30.00 -25.72
N TYR A 190 15.57 -29.79 -24.50
CA TYR A 190 16.90 -29.23 -24.26
C TYR A 190 17.82 -30.23 -23.56
N SER A 191 19.12 -30.10 -23.81
CA SER A 191 20.17 -30.67 -22.98
C SER A 191 21.39 -29.73 -23.03
N GLY A 192 22.52 -30.13 -23.62
CA GLY A 192 23.62 -29.22 -23.96
C GLY A 192 23.29 -28.28 -25.13
N ASP A 193 22.31 -28.64 -25.95
CA ASP A 193 21.74 -27.84 -27.03
C ASP A 193 20.20 -27.88 -26.99
N VAL A 194 19.54 -26.97 -27.72
CA VAL A 194 18.08 -26.84 -27.73
C VAL A 194 17.50 -27.30 -29.07
N ARG A 195 16.59 -28.28 -29.05
CA ARG A 195 15.91 -28.82 -30.23
C ARG A 195 14.41 -28.59 -30.15
N THR A 196 13.81 -28.00 -31.18
CA THR A 196 12.35 -28.03 -31.36
C THR A 196 11.94 -29.42 -31.81
N GLU A 197 11.04 -30.07 -31.08
CA GLU A 197 10.46 -31.35 -31.47
C GLU A 197 9.27 -31.12 -32.41
N PHE A 198 8.40 -30.17 -32.05
CA PHE A 198 7.36 -29.61 -32.92
C PHE A 198 6.89 -28.24 -32.42
N THR A 199 6.44 -27.42 -33.37
CA THR A 199 5.95 -26.04 -33.16
C THR A 199 4.44 -25.99 -32.93
N LEU A 200 3.95 -24.86 -32.41
CA LEU A 200 2.55 -24.61 -32.03
C LEU A 200 1.53 -24.92 -33.15
N LYS A 201 1.94 -24.77 -34.42
CA LYS A 201 1.09 -24.99 -35.60
C LYS A 201 1.08 -26.42 -36.16
N GLN A 202 1.87 -27.36 -35.61
CA GLN A 202 2.05 -28.68 -36.24
C GLN A 202 1.04 -29.76 -35.83
N HIS A 203 0.66 -29.84 -34.55
CA HIS A 203 -0.18 -30.94 -34.04
C HIS A 203 -1.44 -30.41 -33.36
N LEU A 204 -2.36 -29.93 -34.20
CA LEU A 204 -3.58 -29.25 -33.80
C LEU A 204 -4.69 -30.24 -33.33
N GLY A 205 -4.60 -31.50 -33.73
CA GLY A 205 -5.53 -32.55 -33.31
C GLY A 205 -5.06 -33.33 -32.07
N ARG A 206 -5.91 -33.44 -31.04
CA ARG A 206 -5.60 -34.17 -29.78
C ARG A 206 -4.97 -35.55 -29.99
N GLY A 207 -5.54 -36.37 -30.86
CA GLY A 207 -5.05 -37.73 -31.11
C GLY A 207 -3.70 -37.78 -31.83
N GLU A 208 -3.35 -36.72 -32.56
CA GLU A 208 -2.06 -36.55 -33.21
C GLU A 208 -1.00 -36.06 -32.21
N LEU A 209 -1.30 -34.97 -31.50
CA LEU A 209 -0.42 -34.40 -30.47
C LEU A 209 0.01 -35.43 -29.43
N LEU A 210 -0.92 -36.24 -28.92
CA LEU A 210 -0.59 -37.29 -27.95
C LEU A 210 0.32 -38.37 -28.56
N ARG A 211 0.16 -38.74 -29.83
CA ARG A 211 1.09 -39.67 -30.51
C ARG A 211 2.47 -39.04 -30.67
N ALA A 212 2.56 -37.77 -31.06
CA ALA A 212 3.81 -37.04 -31.16
C ALA A 212 4.55 -36.98 -29.82
N ILE A 213 3.86 -36.56 -28.74
CA ILE A 213 4.39 -36.54 -27.37
C ILE A 213 4.90 -37.91 -26.92
N HIS A 214 4.17 -39.00 -27.19
CA HIS A 214 4.62 -40.34 -26.81
C HIS A 214 5.79 -40.87 -27.68
N ALA A 215 5.97 -40.34 -28.90
CA ALA A 215 7.05 -40.72 -29.82
C ALA A 215 8.38 -39.97 -29.58
N LEU A 216 8.37 -38.84 -28.86
CA LEU A 216 9.53 -37.95 -28.67
C LEU A 216 10.82 -38.72 -28.32
N PRO A 217 11.89 -38.67 -29.13
CA PRO A 217 13.17 -39.30 -28.79
C PRO A 217 13.75 -38.70 -27.50
N TYR A 218 14.65 -39.42 -26.85
CA TYR A 218 15.40 -38.95 -25.68
C TYR A 218 16.77 -38.45 -26.12
N LYS A 219 17.20 -37.28 -25.63
CA LYS A 219 18.41 -36.56 -26.08
C LYS A 219 19.70 -37.15 -25.53
N GLY A 220 19.84 -37.19 -24.21
CA GLY A 220 21.14 -37.17 -23.53
C GLY A 220 21.84 -35.81 -23.65
N GLY A 221 22.88 -35.61 -22.84
CA GLY A 221 23.69 -34.39 -22.77
C GLY A 221 23.60 -33.67 -21.43
N ASP A 222 24.16 -32.47 -21.40
CA ASP A 222 24.14 -31.52 -20.28
C ASP A 222 22.76 -30.88 -20.04
N THR A 223 22.67 -29.84 -19.20
CA THR A 223 21.40 -29.20 -18.79
C THR A 223 21.48 -27.67 -18.91
N MET A 224 21.22 -27.14 -20.11
CA MET A 224 21.29 -25.70 -20.44
C MET A 224 19.88 -25.07 -20.46
N THR A 225 19.28 -24.93 -19.28
CA THR A 225 17.91 -24.43 -19.10
C THR A 225 17.79 -22.93 -19.42
N GLY A 226 18.82 -22.12 -19.14
CA GLY A 226 18.85 -20.69 -19.48
C GLY A 226 18.75 -20.45 -20.98
N ALA A 227 19.55 -21.20 -21.76
CA ALA A 227 19.47 -21.23 -23.21
C ALA A 227 18.11 -21.71 -23.72
N ALA A 228 17.49 -22.71 -23.07
CA ALA A 228 16.14 -23.18 -23.42
C ALA A 228 15.06 -22.11 -23.19
N LEU A 229 15.15 -21.35 -22.10
CA LEU A 229 14.25 -20.22 -21.78
C LEU A 229 14.40 -19.07 -22.80
N ASP A 230 15.63 -18.70 -23.18
CA ASP A 230 15.89 -17.68 -24.20
C ASP A 230 15.41 -18.14 -25.59
N PHE A 231 15.59 -19.43 -25.91
CA PHE A 231 15.11 -20.04 -27.14
C PHE A 231 13.58 -20.04 -27.23
N ALA A 232 12.88 -20.37 -26.13
CA ALA A 232 11.41 -20.35 -26.09
C ALA A 232 10.85 -18.97 -26.43
N LEU A 233 11.38 -17.91 -25.82
CA LEU A 233 10.96 -16.54 -26.07
C LEU A 233 11.20 -16.11 -27.52
N LYS A 234 12.37 -16.45 -28.09
CA LYS A 234 12.80 -15.97 -29.40
C LYS A 234 12.29 -16.78 -30.59
N ASN A 235 11.96 -18.07 -30.39
CA ASN A 235 11.64 -19.00 -31.47
C ASN A 235 10.29 -19.68 -31.22
N SER A 236 10.15 -20.41 -30.10
CA SER A 236 8.97 -21.26 -29.88
C SER A 236 7.67 -20.48 -29.66
N LEU A 237 7.79 -19.25 -29.18
CA LEU A 237 6.69 -18.29 -28.98
C LEU A 237 6.63 -17.21 -30.07
N SER A 238 7.35 -17.39 -31.20
CA SER A 238 7.25 -16.48 -32.34
C SER A 238 6.01 -16.77 -33.20
N GLU A 239 5.61 -15.80 -34.02
CA GLU A 239 4.53 -15.98 -34.99
C GLU A 239 4.89 -17.00 -36.07
N GLU A 240 6.18 -17.13 -36.44
CA GLU A 240 6.60 -18.17 -37.39
C GLU A 240 6.46 -19.58 -36.82
N ALA A 241 6.65 -19.77 -35.50
CA ALA A 241 6.34 -21.04 -34.82
C ALA A 241 4.82 -21.28 -34.65
N GLY A 242 3.99 -20.24 -34.80
CA GLY A 242 2.53 -20.30 -34.72
C GLY A 242 1.93 -19.81 -33.41
N ALA A 243 2.67 -19.02 -32.62
CA ALA A 243 2.07 -18.21 -31.56
C ALA A 243 1.22 -17.08 -32.16
N ARG A 244 0.30 -16.51 -31.37
CA ARG A 244 -0.62 -15.46 -31.81
C ARG A 244 -0.42 -14.19 -30.96
N ALA A 245 -0.22 -13.03 -31.57
CA ALA A 245 -0.23 -11.77 -30.84
C ALA A 245 -1.54 -11.61 -30.04
N GLY A 246 -1.45 -11.11 -28.80
CA GLY A 246 -2.63 -10.87 -27.95
C GLY A 246 -3.32 -12.12 -27.37
N PHE A 247 -2.72 -13.32 -27.43
CA PHE A 247 -3.24 -14.53 -26.76
C PHE A 247 -2.35 -14.99 -25.59
N PRO A 248 -2.94 -15.62 -24.55
CA PRO A 248 -2.22 -16.20 -23.41
C PRO A 248 -1.04 -17.08 -23.82
N LYS A 249 0.07 -16.97 -23.09
CA LYS A 249 1.32 -17.70 -23.37
C LYS A 249 1.83 -18.37 -22.13
N VAL A 250 1.95 -19.69 -22.21
CA VAL A 250 2.33 -20.52 -21.06
C VAL A 250 3.54 -21.37 -21.41
N VAL A 251 4.56 -21.30 -20.57
CA VAL A 251 5.73 -22.19 -20.63
C VAL A 251 5.68 -23.14 -19.43
N VAL A 252 5.69 -24.44 -19.70
CA VAL A 252 5.83 -25.48 -18.69
C VAL A 252 7.22 -26.08 -18.79
N VAL A 253 8.10 -25.71 -17.84
CA VAL A 253 9.44 -26.26 -17.69
C VAL A 253 9.36 -27.59 -16.94
N ILE A 254 10.03 -28.63 -17.44
CA ILE A 254 10.18 -29.93 -16.75
C ILE A 254 11.68 -30.24 -16.66
N THR A 255 12.21 -30.35 -15.44
CA THR A 255 13.65 -30.59 -15.13
C THR A 255 13.81 -31.62 -14.00
N ASP A 256 14.92 -32.37 -13.96
CA ASP A 256 15.27 -33.24 -12.83
C ASP A 256 16.54 -32.87 -12.06
N GLY A 257 17.17 -31.74 -12.44
CA GLY A 257 18.42 -31.26 -11.83
C GLY A 257 18.58 -29.74 -11.89
N LYS A 258 19.80 -29.29 -11.55
CA LYS A 258 20.23 -27.89 -11.60
C LYS A 258 20.77 -27.53 -12.97
N SER A 259 20.52 -26.32 -13.45
CA SER A 259 21.08 -25.84 -14.72
C SER A 259 22.59 -25.60 -14.64
N GLN A 260 23.27 -25.75 -15.78
CA GLN A 260 24.68 -25.41 -15.95
C GLN A 260 24.90 -23.94 -16.38
N ASP A 261 23.82 -23.23 -16.68
CA ASP A 261 23.80 -21.83 -17.13
C ASP A 261 22.81 -20.95 -16.34
N PRO A 262 22.96 -19.60 -16.32
CA PRO A 262 22.15 -18.73 -15.47
C PRO A 262 20.71 -18.56 -15.97
N VAL A 263 19.74 -19.21 -15.33
CA VAL A 263 18.32 -19.17 -15.76
C VAL A 263 17.62 -17.83 -15.55
N GLU A 264 18.00 -17.06 -14.52
CA GLU A 264 17.17 -15.94 -14.02
C GLU A 264 16.92 -14.86 -15.07
N VAL A 265 17.97 -14.45 -15.80
CA VAL A 265 17.87 -13.36 -16.79
C VAL A 265 16.93 -13.74 -17.94
N HIS A 266 16.93 -15.02 -18.34
CA HIS A 266 16.10 -15.52 -19.44
C HIS A 266 14.66 -15.77 -18.98
N ALA A 267 14.45 -16.32 -17.79
CA ALA A 267 13.14 -16.47 -17.19
C ALA A 267 12.46 -15.11 -16.88
N ARG A 268 13.23 -14.13 -16.41
CA ARG A 268 12.76 -12.75 -16.21
C ARG A 268 12.28 -12.14 -17.53
N ARG A 269 12.99 -12.35 -18.64
CA ARG A 269 12.56 -11.89 -19.99
C ARG A 269 11.24 -12.54 -20.44
N LEU A 270 11.06 -13.85 -20.20
CA LEU A 270 9.79 -14.54 -20.49
C LEU A 270 8.64 -13.91 -19.70
N ARG A 271 8.77 -13.79 -18.37
CA ARG A 271 7.72 -13.21 -17.51
C ARG A 271 7.41 -11.76 -17.86
N ASN A 272 8.43 -10.94 -18.11
CA ASN A 272 8.28 -9.56 -18.56
C ASN A 272 7.64 -9.42 -19.96
N ALA A 273 7.60 -10.49 -20.76
CA ALA A 273 6.89 -10.55 -22.04
C ALA A 273 5.46 -11.13 -21.89
N GLY A 274 4.91 -11.17 -20.67
CA GLY A 274 3.57 -11.71 -20.39
C GLY A 274 3.47 -13.23 -20.42
N VAL A 275 4.59 -13.96 -20.45
CA VAL A 275 4.59 -15.44 -20.47
C VAL A 275 4.49 -15.97 -19.05
N GLU A 276 3.45 -16.76 -18.78
CA GLU A 276 3.27 -17.47 -17.52
C GLU A 276 4.16 -18.71 -17.47
N VAL A 277 4.99 -18.84 -16.42
CA VAL A 277 5.99 -19.91 -16.32
C VAL A 277 5.68 -20.85 -15.16
N PHE A 278 5.33 -22.09 -15.48
CA PHE A 278 5.19 -23.20 -14.54
C PHE A 278 6.45 -24.07 -14.57
N VAL A 279 6.83 -24.63 -13.41
CA VAL A 279 8.04 -25.45 -13.27
C VAL A 279 7.73 -26.73 -12.51
N LEU A 280 7.89 -27.86 -13.19
CA LEU A 280 7.87 -29.21 -12.62
C LEU A 280 9.31 -29.70 -12.43
N GLY A 281 9.75 -29.71 -11.17
CA GLY A 281 11.05 -30.21 -10.73
C GLY A 281 10.92 -31.62 -10.18
N ILE A 282 11.85 -32.48 -10.58
CA ILE A 282 11.87 -33.90 -10.25
C ILE A 282 13.18 -34.22 -9.51
N LYS A 283 13.18 -35.20 -8.59
CA LYS A 283 14.34 -35.60 -7.77
C LYS A 283 15.05 -34.42 -7.06
N GLU A 284 16.16 -33.94 -7.64
CA GLU A 284 17.14 -33.02 -7.05
C GLU A 284 17.10 -31.63 -7.70
N ALA A 285 16.08 -31.34 -8.52
CA ALA A 285 15.82 -30.02 -9.08
C ALA A 285 15.91 -28.90 -8.01
N ASP A 286 16.74 -27.89 -8.27
CA ASP A 286 17.10 -26.86 -7.30
C ASP A 286 15.92 -25.91 -7.03
N LYS A 287 15.39 -25.93 -5.80
CA LYS A 287 14.20 -25.18 -5.40
C LYS A 287 14.35 -23.67 -5.47
N GLU A 288 15.56 -23.13 -5.40
CA GLU A 288 15.79 -21.69 -5.56
C GLU A 288 15.85 -21.34 -7.05
N GLU A 289 16.52 -22.17 -7.86
CA GLU A 289 16.52 -22.03 -9.33
C GLU A 289 15.10 -22.14 -9.91
N MET A 290 14.27 -23.05 -9.39
CA MET A 290 12.85 -23.14 -9.74
C MET A 290 12.06 -21.84 -9.47
N LYS A 291 12.40 -21.09 -8.41
CA LYS A 291 11.78 -19.77 -8.12
C LYS A 291 12.27 -18.68 -9.07
N LEU A 292 13.56 -18.71 -9.44
CA LEU A 292 14.11 -17.79 -10.44
C LEU A 292 13.45 -18.00 -11.82
N MET A 293 13.01 -19.24 -12.12
CA MET A 293 12.26 -19.59 -13.33
C MET A 293 10.76 -19.31 -13.27
N ALA A 294 10.07 -19.77 -12.23
CA ALA A 294 8.61 -19.76 -12.15
C ALA A 294 7.99 -18.36 -12.04
N SER A 295 6.73 -18.24 -12.47
CA SER A 295 5.89 -17.08 -12.18
C SER A 295 5.41 -17.07 -10.72
N THR A 296 4.81 -15.96 -10.32
CA THR A 296 4.25 -15.71 -9.00
C THR A 296 2.72 -15.78 -9.01
N PRO A 297 2.07 -16.29 -7.95
CA PRO A 297 2.67 -16.78 -6.72
C PRO A 297 3.22 -18.20 -6.88
N HIS A 298 4.44 -18.44 -6.38
CA HIS A 298 5.15 -19.71 -6.59
C HIS A 298 4.38 -20.95 -6.10
N ARG A 299 3.48 -20.82 -5.12
CA ARG A 299 2.60 -21.90 -4.63
C ARG A 299 1.65 -22.49 -5.70
N ALA A 300 1.40 -21.76 -6.79
CA ALA A 300 0.61 -22.21 -7.94
C ALA A 300 1.48 -22.67 -9.11
N HIS A 301 2.75 -22.25 -9.16
CA HIS A 301 3.62 -22.39 -10.32
C HIS A 301 4.77 -23.40 -10.14
N ILE A 302 5.12 -23.76 -8.91
CA ILE A 302 6.24 -24.65 -8.58
C ILE A 302 5.71 -25.99 -8.07
N TYR A 303 6.09 -27.07 -8.76
CA TYR A 303 5.78 -28.44 -8.39
C TYR A 303 7.07 -29.23 -8.24
N ALA A 304 7.40 -29.66 -7.02
CA ALA A 304 8.55 -30.52 -6.75
C ALA A 304 8.07 -31.94 -6.40
N VAL A 305 8.62 -32.96 -7.07
CA VAL A 305 8.37 -34.38 -6.75
C VAL A 305 9.67 -35.14 -6.54
N ALA A 306 9.72 -35.99 -5.52
CA ALA A 306 10.94 -36.72 -5.15
C ALA A 306 11.36 -37.80 -6.17
N ASP A 307 10.46 -38.22 -7.07
CA ASP A 307 10.75 -39.23 -8.11
C ASP A 307 9.80 -39.08 -9.32
N PHE A 308 10.22 -39.61 -10.47
CA PHE A 308 9.46 -39.63 -11.72
C PHE A 308 8.12 -40.39 -11.62
N ALA A 309 8.04 -41.48 -10.86
CA ALA A 309 6.79 -42.19 -10.65
C ALA A 309 5.76 -41.34 -9.88
N LEU A 310 6.23 -40.42 -9.04
CA LEU A 310 5.41 -39.51 -8.23
C LEU A 310 4.87 -38.32 -9.01
N ILE A 311 5.31 -38.05 -10.25
CA ILE A 311 4.74 -36.97 -11.09
C ILE A 311 3.21 -37.13 -11.23
N LYS A 312 2.71 -38.37 -11.24
CA LYS A 312 1.26 -38.70 -11.24
C LYS A 312 0.47 -38.09 -10.08
N SER A 313 1.12 -37.81 -8.94
CA SER A 313 0.48 -37.19 -7.77
C SER A 313 0.20 -35.70 -7.96
N VAL A 314 1.11 -34.98 -8.66
CA VAL A 314 0.97 -33.55 -8.92
C VAL A 314 0.20 -33.24 -10.21
N HIS A 315 0.04 -34.21 -11.13
CA HIS A 315 -0.71 -34.07 -12.39
C HIS A 315 -2.00 -33.25 -12.24
N LYS A 316 -2.89 -33.61 -11.30
CA LYS A 316 -4.18 -32.91 -11.12
C LYS A 316 -3.98 -31.46 -10.67
N ALA A 317 -3.02 -31.19 -9.79
CA ALA A 317 -2.77 -29.84 -9.30
C ALA A 317 -2.14 -28.96 -10.39
N LEU A 318 -1.12 -29.47 -11.09
CA LEU A 318 -0.49 -28.81 -12.23
C LEU A 318 -1.52 -28.49 -13.33
N VAL A 319 -2.32 -29.48 -13.76
CA VAL A 319 -3.43 -29.25 -14.72
C VAL A 319 -4.36 -28.15 -14.22
N THR A 320 -4.76 -28.18 -12.95
CA THR A 320 -5.72 -27.20 -12.41
C THR A 320 -5.16 -25.77 -12.42
N GLN A 321 -3.87 -25.57 -12.09
CA GLN A 321 -3.28 -24.22 -12.11
C GLN A 321 -2.89 -23.75 -13.51
N VAL A 322 -2.43 -24.64 -14.39
CA VAL A 322 -2.15 -24.30 -15.80
C VAL A 322 -3.45 -23.96 -16.56
N CYS A 323 -4.58 -24.59 -16.23
CA CYS A 323 -5.89 -24.14 -16.72
C CYS A 323 -6.27 -22.76 -16.15
N ALA A 324 -6.12 -22.56 -14.83
CA ALA A 324 -6.52 -21.33 -14.16
C ALA A 324 -5.72 -20.11 -14.63
N GLY A 325 -4.40 -20.25 -14.81
CA GLY A 325 -3.54 -19.19 -15.35
C GLY A 325 -3.93 -18.76 -16.76
N VAL A 326 -4.29 -19.72 -17.64
CA VAL A 326 -4.87 -19.43 -18.96
C VAL A 326 -6.22 -18.71 -18.84
N ASP A 327 -7.11 -19.14 -17.95
CA ASP A 327 -8.41 -18.51 -17.74
C ASP A 327 -8.24 -17.07 -17.15
N ASP A 328 -7.26 -16.84 -16.27
CA ASP A 328 -6.92 -15.52 -15.71
C ASP A 328 -6.29 -14.59 -16.78
N GLN A 329 -5.29 -15.06 -17.54
CA GLN A 329 -4.71 -14.31 -18.66
C GLN A 329 -5.77 -13.98 -19.73
N LEU A 330 -6.63 -14.94 -20.07
CA LEU A 330 -7.70 -14.71 -21.05
C LEU A 330 -8.75 -13.74 -20.49
N SER A 331 -9.04 -13.77 -19.20
CA SER A 331 -9.96 -12.81 -18.56
C SER A 331 -9.41 -11.38 -18.61
N ALA A 332 -8.11 -11.18 -18.42
CA ALA A 332 -7.45 -9.88 -18.57
C ALA A 332 -7.46 -9.35 -20.03
N LEU A 333 -7.44 -10.25 -21.01
CA LEU A 333 -7.53 -9.90 -22.44
C LEU A 333 -8.97 -9.66 -22.92
N VAL A 334 -9.95 -10.33 -22.31
CA VAL A 334 -11.38 -10.28 -22.70
C VAL A 334 -12.18 -9.26 -21.91
N SER A 335 -11.72 -8.81 -20.73
CA SER A 335 -12.37 -7.74 -19.96
C SER A 335 -12.44 -6.42 -20.73
N GLY A 336 -11.46 -6.15 -21.60
CA GLY A 336 -11.35 -4.90 -22.35
C GLY A 336 -11.02 -3.67 -21.48
N GLU A 337 -10.74 -3.89 -20.20
CA GLU A 337 -10.26 -2.86 -19.28
C GLU A 337 -8.74 -2.79 -19.42
N GLU A 338 -8.24 -1.70 -20.00
CA GLU A 338 -6.82 -1.45 -20.17
C GLU A 338 -6.18 -1.18 -18.81
N VAL A 339 -5.77 -2.25 -18.11
CA VAL A 339 -5.16 -2.16 -16.79
C VAL A 339 -3.78 -1.52 -16.92
N VAL A 340 -3.75 -0.19 -16.76
CA VAL A 340 -2.51 0.58 -16.72
C VAL A 340 -1.80 0.24 -15.40
N GLU A 341 -0.62 -0.36 -15.49
CA GLU A 341 0.22 -0.63 -14.33
C GLU A 341 0.51 0.69 -13.56
N PRO A 342 0.39 0.72 -12.22
CA PRO A 342 0.68 1.92 -11.46
C PRO A 342 2.17 2.29 -11.51
N ALA A 343 2.47 3.54 -11.22
CA ALA A 343 3.81 3.93 -10.77
C ALA A 343 4.18 3.18 -9.48
N THR A 344 5.43 3.25 -9.04
CA THR A 344 5.84 2.70 -7.74
C THR A 344 6.62 3.73 -6.92
N ASN A 345 6.84 3.43 -5.62
CA ASN A 345 7.74 4.19 -4.76
C ASN A 345 7.45 5.72 -4.69
N LEU A 346 6.17 6.12 -4.59
CA LEU A 346 5.80 7.52 -4.38
C LEU A 346 6.31 8.01 -3.01
N GLN A 347 7.20 8.99 -3.04
CA GLN A 347 7.75 9.66 -1.87
C GLN A 347 7.43 11.16 -1.87
N VAL A 348 7.22 11.71 -0.67
CA VAL A 348 7.08 13.15 -0.44
C VAL A 348 8.34 13.67 0.24
N LEU A 349 9.05 14.55 -0.45
CA LEU A 349 10.36 15.10 -0.08
C LEU A 349 10.32 16.64 -0.08
N GLU A 350 11.41 17.29 0.34
CA GLU A 350 11.55 18.77 0.34
C GLU A 350 10.33 19.51 0.92
N LEU A 351 9.79 19.02 2.05
CA LEU A 351 8.67 19.63 2.74
C LEU A 351 9.02 21.06 3.17
N ALA A 352 8.26 22.02 2.67
CA ALA A 352 8.37 23.43 3.01
C ALA A 352 6.98 24.01 3.31
N SER A 353 6.91 25.27 3.72
CA SER A 353 5.65 25.89 4.18
C SER A 353 4.59 26.12 3.11
N LYS A 354 4.91 26.01 1.81
CA LYS A 354 3.92 26.14 0.71
C LYS A 354 4.17 25.19 -0.47
N SER A 355 5.02 24.19 -0.30
CA SER A 355 5.49 23.32 -1.38
C SER A 355 6.07 22.02 -0.85
N MET A 356 6.08 21.00 -1.70
CA MET A 356 6.72 19.70 -1.47
C MET A 356 7.22 19.17 -2.82
N ARG A 357 8.34 18.44 -2.82
CA ARG A 357 8.75 17.63 -3.97
C ARG A 357 8.08 16.27 -3.89
N LEU A 358 7.53 15.82 -5.00
CA LEU A 358 7.14 14.44 -5.22
C LEU A 358 8.20 13.75 -6.07
N THR A 359 8.46 12.48 -5.78
CA THR A 359 9.28 11.57 -6.58
C THR A 359 8.63 10.20 -6.63
N TRP A 360 8.73 9.51 -7.76
CA TRP A 360 8.22 8.16 -7.95
C TRP A 360 9.05 7.41 -8.99
N ASP A 361 9.05 6.08 -8.93
CA ASP A 361 9.62 5.23 -9.96
C ASP A 361 8.59 5.00 -11.09
N LEU A 362 9.08 4.84 -12.32
CA LEU A 362 8.25 4.71 -13.52
C LEU A 362 7.29 3.51 -13.43
N SER A 363 6.11 3.65 -14.05
CA SER A 363 5.21 2.53 -14.32
C SER A 363 5.85 1.54 -15.32
N PHE A 364 5.49 0.26 -15.20
CA PHE A 364 5.93 -0.80 -16.10
C PHE A 364 4.96 -0.95 -17.28
N GLY A 365 5.09 -0.10 -18.29
CA GLY A 365 4.29 -0.18 -19.51
C GLY A 365 4.39 1.07 -20.39
N ASP A 366 3.72 1.04 -21.54
CA ASP A 366 3.60 2.19 -22.45
C ASP A 366 2.60 3.22 -21.90
N VAL A 367 3.03 3.97 -20.90
CA VAL A 367 2.23 5.06 -20.31
C VAL A 367 2.40 6.36 -21.10
N SER A 368 1.30 7.09 -21.23
CA SER A 368 1.24 8.43 -21.87
C SER A 368 1.67 9.56 -20.92
N GLY A 369 1.53 9.37 -19.61
CA GLY A 369 1.87 10.35 -18.58
C GLY A 369 1.42 9.92 -17.19
N TYR A 370 1.47 10.86 -16.24
CA TYR A 370 0.95 10.66 -14.89
C TYR A 370 0.02 11.80 -14.47
N LYS A 371 -0.97 11.46 -13.63
CA LYS A 371 -1.88 12.39 -12.96
C LYS A 371 -1.58 12.40 -11.46
N ILE A 372 -1.38 13.59 -10.90
CA ILE A 372 -1.23 13.80 -9.46
C ILE A 372 -2.48 14.52 -8.95
N GLN A 373 -3.13 13.95 -7.93
CA GLN A 373 -4.12 14.61 -7.08
C GLN A 373 -3.48 14.95 -5.73
N ILE A 374 -3.62 16.20 -5.28
CA ILE A 374 -3.26 16.63 -3.93
C ILE A 374 -4.53 17.12 -3.22
N VAL A 375 -4.89 16.46 -2.12
CA VAL A 375 -6.12 16.72 -1.36
C VAL A 375 -5.76 17.08 0.09
N PRO A 376 -6.15 18.26 0.59
CA PRO A 376 -5.96 18.60 2.00
C PRO A 376 -6.88 17.77 2.89
N MET A 377 -6.38 17.31 4.04
CA MET A 377 -7.20 16.61 5.05
C MET A 377 -8.09 17.57 5.88
N ILE A 378 -7.89 18.88 5.75
CA ILE A 378 -8.71 19.91 6.40
C ILE A 378 -9.85 20.36 5.49
N SER A 379 -11.02 20.63 6.07
CA SER A 379 -12.16 21.20 5.32
C SER A 379 -11.87 22.63 4.89
N GLY A 380 -11.95 22.93 3.58
CA GLY A 380 -11.90 24.29 3.04
C GLY A 380 -11.02 24.49 1.80
N PRO A 381 -9.75 24.06 1.76
CA PRO A 381 -8.88 24.32 0.62
C PRO A 381 -9.23 23.42 -0.56
N LYS A 382 -9.05 23.92 -1.78
CA LYS A 382 -9.42 23.22 -3.02
C LYS A 382 -8.39 22.13 -3.35
N ARG A 383 -8.86 20.95 -3.76
CA ARG A 383 -8.00 19.89 -4.34
C ARG A 383 -7.24 20.42 -5.56
N GLN A 384 -5.98 20.02 -5.71
CA GLN A 384 -5.14 20.36 -6.86
C GLN A 384 -4.98 19.11 -7.73
N GLU A 385 -5.09 19.27 -9.05
CA GLU A 385 -4.76 18.22 -10.03
C GLU A 385 -3.64 18.74 -10.94
N LEU A 386 -2.63 17.90 -11.18
CA LEU A 386 -1.47 18.20 -12.01
C LEU A 386 -1.21 17.01 -12.96
N TYR A 387 -0.73 17.29 -14.16
CA TYR A 387 -0.45 16.28 -15.19
C TYR A 387 1.00 16.46 -15.67
N VAL A 388 1.70 15.35 -15.87
CA VAL A 388 3.13 15.32 -16.26
C VAL A 388 3.40 14.24 -17.31
N GLY A 389 4.44 14.41 -18.11
CA GLY A 389 4.79 13.50 -19.21
C GLY A 389 5.34 12.15 -18.73
N HIS A 390 5.25 11.13 -19.60
CA HIS A 390 5.60 9.74 -19.30
C HIS A 390 7.04 9.49 -18.80
N THR A 391 8.01 10.34 -19.17
CA THR A 391 9.40 10.27 -18.68
C THR A 391 9.64 10.98 -17.35
N GLN A 392 8.65 11.71 -16.82
CA GLN A 392 8.83 12.53 -15.63
C GLN A 392 8.58 11.73 -14.35
N THR A 393 9.58 11.69 -13.47
CA THR A 393 9.59 10.97 -12.19
C THR A 393 9.65 11.90 -10.96
N SER A 394 9.64 13.23 -11.17
CA SER A 394 9.60 14.20 -10.07
C SER A 394 8.83 15.47 -10.42
N LEU A 395 8.13 16.02 -9.43
CA LEU A 395 7.32 17.24 -9.54
C LEU A 395 7.45 18.09 -8.27
N LEU A 396 7.71 19.39 -8.42
CA LEU A 396 7.67 20.34 -7.30
C LEU A 396 6.26 20.94 -7.22
N VAL A 397 5.45 20.47 -6.27
CA VAL A 397 4.12 21.00 -5.99
C VAL A 397 4.25 22.32 -5.24
N ARG A 398 3.42 23.31 -5.58
CA ARG A 398 3.47 24.69 -5.05
C ARG A 398 2.08 25.20 -4.68
N ASP A 399 2.06 26.35 -4.02
CA ASP A 399 0.87 27.10 -3.60
C ASP A 399 -0.01 26.36 -2.58
N LEU A 400 0.61 25.45 -1.82
CA LEU A 400 -0.02 24.75 -0.71
C LEU A 400 -0.23 25.68 0.50
N SER A 401 -1.25 25.38 1.31
CA SER A 401 -1.43 25.96 2.63
C SER A 401 -0.38 25.41 3.62
N PRO A 402 0.27 26.28 4.45
CA PRO A 402 1.21 25.86 5.50
C PRO A 402 0.57 25.02 6.60
N GLU A 403 1.41 24.27 7.31
CA GLU A 403 1.06 23.36 8.42
C GLU A 403 -0.07 22.36 8.12
N THR A 404 -0.43 22.22 6.85
CA THR A 404 -1.55 21.42 6.38
C THR A 404 -1.05 20.03 5.98
N GLU A 405 -1.83 19.01 6.33
CA GLU A 405 -1.60 17.63 5.91
C GLU A 405 -2.38 17.33 4.64
N TYR A 406 -1.71 16.67 3.69
CA TYR A 406 -2.24 16.34 2.37
C TYR A 406 -2.13 14.84 2.12
N GLN A 407 -3.20 14.28 1.57
CA GLN A 407 -3.14 13.03 0.83
C GLN A 407 -2.70 13.36 -0.60
N VAL A 408 -1.57 12.79 -1.02
CA VAL A 408 -1.09 12.80 -2.39
C VAL A 408 -1.48 11.48 -3.03
N THR A 409 -2.04 11.53 -4.23
CA THR A 409 -2.47 10.35 -5.00
C THR A 409 -1.91 10.45 -6.41
N LEU A 410 -1.16 9.44 -6.85
CA LEU A 410 -0.55 9.36 -8.18
C LEU A 410 -1.22 8.23 -8.98
N PHE A 411 -1.58 8.54 -10.22
CA PHE A 411 -2.06 7.59 -11.22
C PHE A 411 -1.10 7.63 -12.41
N ALA A 412 -0.72 6.48 -12.96
CA ALA A 412 -0.24 6.39 -14.33
C ALA A 412 -1.42 6.50 -15.30
N LEU A 413 -1.18 6.95 -16.52
CA LEU A 413 -2.21 7.13 -17.55
C LEU A 413 -1.79 6.47 -18.86
N ASN A 414 -2.65 5.68 -19.49
CA ASN A 414 -2.58 5.45 -20.94
C ASN A 414 -3.78 6.11 -21.64
N GLY A 415 -3.52 7.09 -22.50
CA GLY A 415 -4.55 7.91 -23.13
C GLY A 415 -5.43 8.65 -22.11
N LEU A 416 -6.60 8.07 -21.81
CA LEU A 416 -7.56 8.54 -20.80
C LEU A 416 -7.75 7.55 -19.64
N THR A 417 -7.18 6.35 -19.73
CA THR A 417 -7.31 5.26 -18.75
C THR A 417 -6.34 5.45 -17.60
N PRO A 418 -6.79 5.54 -16.33
CA PRO A 418 -5.92 5.64 -15.17
C PRO A 418 -5.56 4.26 -14.59
N SER A 419 -4.37 4.16 -13.99
CA SER A 419 -3.99 3.01 -13.16
C SER A 419 -4.78 2.92 -11.85
N GLU A 420 -4.56 1.86 -11.07
CA GLU A 420 -4.81 1.94 -9.62
C GLU A 420 -4.01 3.11 -8.99
N PRO A 421 -4.56 3.81 -7.98
CA PRO A 421 -3.87 4.91 -7.32
C PRO A 421 -2.81 4.41 -6.34
N ILE A 422 -1.61 5.01 -6.37
CA ILE A 422 -0.68 4.95 -5.23
C ILE A 422 -0.76 6.23 -4.40
N THR A 423 -0.80 6.08 -3.07
CA THR A 423 -1.04 7.20 -2.14
C THR A 423 0.10 7.39 -1.16
N ALA A 424 0.46 8.65 -0.90
CA ALA A 424 1.41 9.04 0.14
C ALA A 424 0.88 10.23 0.96
N MET A 425 1.29 10.33 2.22
CA MET A 425 0.92 11.43 3.11
C MET A 425 2.06 12.45 3.21
N GLY A 426 1.73 13.74 3.22
CA GLY A 426 2.71 14.82 3.35
C GLY A 426 2.16 16.02 4.10
N LYS A 427 2.84 16.43 5.18
CA LYS A 427 2.49 17.63 5.95
C LYS A 427 3.49 18.76 5.67
N THR A 428 3.00 19.86 5.12
CA THR A 428 3.81 21.08 4.90
C THR A 428 4.31 21.67 6.23
N GLU A 429 5.46 22.31 6.22
CA GLU A 429 5.97 23.02 7.41
C GLU A 429 5.04 24.18 7.84
N PRO A 430 5.07 24.60 9.13
CA PRO A 430 4.57 25.92 9.50
C PRO A 430 5.38 27.03 8.82
N VAL A 431 4.79 28.23 8.69
CA VAL A 431 5.55 29.39 8.21
C VAL A 431 6.59 29.77 9.27
N LYS A 432 7.87 29.69 8.91
CA LYS A 432 8.99 30.14 9.76
C LYS A 432 9.04 31.67 9.82
N VAL A 433 8.16 32.27 10.62
CA VAL A 433 8.15 33.72 10.90
C VAL A 433 9.19 34.01 11.99
N SER A 434 10.25 34.73 11.64
CA SER A 434 11.29 35.18 12.57
C SER A 434 10.82 36.36 13.44
N LEU A 435 9.91 36.08 14.38
CA LEU A 435 9.45 37.03 15.38
C LEU A 435 10.44 37.12 16.57
N GLY A 436 10.68 38.35 17.04
CA GLY A 436 11.43 38.62 18.26
C GLY A 436 10.74 38.03 19.50
N LEU A 437 11.54 37.57 20.47
CA LEU A 437 11.07 36.71 21.55
C LEU A 437 10.24 37.45 22.61
N TYR A 438 9.04 36.92 22.88
CA TYR A 438 8.40 36.96 24.20
C TYR A 438 8.32 35.51 24.67
N LYS A 439 8.84 35.20 25.87
CA LYS A 439 9.13 33.80 26.24
C LYS A 439 8.38 33.25 27.46
N ASN A 440 7.82 34.10 28.32
CA ASN A 440 7.27 33.67 29.61
C ASN A 440 5.82 34.14 29.82
N LEU A 441 4.94 33.18 30.06
CA LEU A 441 3.62 33.38 30.68
C LEU A 441 3.76 33.11 32.18
N HIS A 442 3.21 33.97 33.04
CA HIS A 442 3.13 33.72 34.47
C HIS A 442 1.68 33.78 34.96
N VAL A 443 1.31 32.81 35.78
CA VAL A 443 0.01 32.70 36.46
C VAL A 443 0.25 32.82 37.96
N LYS A 444 -0.53 33.64 38.66
CA LYS A 444 -0.43 33.85 40.10
C LYS A 444 -1.82 33.87 40.73
N VAL A 445 -2.11 32.88 41.57
CA VAL A 445 -3.31 32.83 42.41
C VAL A 445 -3.19 33.92 43.49
N GLN A 446 -4.26 34.68 43.73
CA GLN A 446 -4.31 35.70 44.77
C GLN A 446 -5.27 35.34 45.92
N SER A 447 -6.32 34.58 45.64
CA SER A 447 -7.26 34.03 46.62
C SER A 447 -7.96 32.81 46.04
N SER A 448 -8.77 32.12 46.84
CA SER A 448 -9.56 30.94 46.44
C SER A 448 -10.58 31.18 45.31
N LEU A 449 -10.82 32.43 44.90
CA LEU A 449 -11.67 32.75 43.74
C LEU A 449 -11.00 33.70 42.73
N ILE A 450 -9.73 34.07 42.88
CA ILE A 450 -9.07 35.05 41.99
C ILE A 450 -7.70 34.57 41.52
N VAL A 451 -7.60 34.35 40.21
CA VAL A 451 -6.35 34.07 39.48
C VAL A 451 -5.99 35.27 38.60
N LYS A 452 -4.74 35.73 38.67
CA LYS A 452 -4.18 36.72 37.75
C LYS A 452 -3.17 36.07 36.79
N ILE A 453 -3.16 36.58 35.56
CA ILE A 453 -2.28 36.10 34.48
C ILE A 453 -1.51 37.31 33.94
N GLY A 454 -0.23 37.12 33.60
CA GLY A 454 0.62 38.17 33.04
C GLY A 454 1.68 37.66 32.06
N LEU A 455 2.17 38.56 31.21
CA LEU A 455 3.14 38.30 30.14
C LEU A 455 4.39 39.17 30.31
N THR A 456 5.58 38.64 30.03
CA THR A 456 6.84 39.41 30.03
C THR A 456 7.63 39.24 28.74
N GLY A 457 8.36 40.30 28.37
CA GLY A 457 9.27 40.34 27.22
C GLY A 457 10.74 40.40 27.65
N ASN A 458 11.64 40.09 26.72
CA ASN A 458 13.07 40.28 26.94
C ASN A 458 13.44 41.78 26.91
N SER A 459 14.45 42.13 27.73
CA SER A 459 15.26 43.34 27.62
C SER A 459 16.27 43.24 26.49
#